data_AF-A0A8K0IAU0-F1
#
_entry.id   AF-A0A8K0IAU0-F1
#
_cell.length_a   1.000
_cell.length_b   1.000
_cell.length_c   1.000
_cell.angle_alpha   90.00
_cell.angle_beta   90.00
_cell.angle_gamma   90.00
#
_symmetry.space_group_name_H-M   'P 1'
#
loop_
_entity.id
_entity.type
_entity.pdbx_description
1 polymer ?
#
loop_
_entity_poly.entity_id
_entity_poly.type
_entity_poly.pdbx_seq_one_letter_code
_entity_poly.pdbx_strand_id
1 'polypeptide(L)'
;MKELQEELNEKISELSRLQAELSRRDIREESNEALESLKNAIRTSEKENAKLKVEKNELEVSLQLCMKSASEKNDADDLDSQNRKSSNSHEVTEEMALTIRKLEGTLKDTCKERDKALQQLARLKQHLLEKELEDSDKMDEDSKIIEELRANCEYQRAHILQLERALKQEISKKEEIKRIKSDELHKSYEIINDLKQKLSNCMSTVESKDLELLNLQTALGQYYAESEAKVAHEGLERSNREKEEIAAKLVQAERLLSESKHSIQKLEEDNSKLRRALEQIYLFSYLLLGKLSNKTQKMVDVDVAGRRIVIKLLVTYFQRNHSKEVLDLMVRMLGFSEEEKQRIGFAQHSAGKGVVRGVLGLPGRLVGGILGGSSPETSSHVSSENQSFADMWVDFLLKESEERERRETSEAAGVSSGAQERGAASTRTQSPPERGTKLPSTSGASSFPSPQISRPLSKQNQVFEPLHAEFATVPLTSSAHPSEGSSFSRLPQRY
;
A
#
# COMPACT_ATOMS: atom_id res chain seq x y z
N MET A 1 -1.76 8.17 3.02
CA MET A 1 -3.14 8.14 2.47
C MET A 1 -4.18 8.05 3.57
N LYS A 2 -4.27 6.95 4.33
CA LYS A 2 -5.26 6.82 5.41
C LYS A 2 -5.15 7.95 6.46
N GLU A 3 -3.95 8.26 6.94
CA GLU A 3 -3.75 9.37 7.91
C GLU A 3 -4.22 10.72 7.35
N LEU A 4 -3.87 11.05 6.10
CA LEU A 4 -4.33 12.28 5.43
C LEU A 4 -5.86 12.34 5.28
N GLN A 5 -6.53 11.19 5.13
CA GLN A 5 -7.98 11.10 5.08
C GLN A 5 -8.62 11.27 6.47
N GLU A 6 -7.93 10.83 7.51
CA GLU A 6 -8.32 10.97 8.92
C GLU A 6 -8.12 12.42 9.40
N GLU A 7 -6.98 13.05 9.12
CA GLU A 7 -6.73 14.48 9.30
C GLU A 7 -7.76 15.34 8.55
N LEU A 8 -8.08 15.00 7.29
CA LEU A 8 -9.10 15.71 6.52
C LEU A 8 -10.49 15.61 7.17
N ASN A 9 -10.87 14.43 7.66
CA ASN A 9 -12.14 14.23 8.38
C ASN A 9 -12.16 14.97 9.72
N GLU A 10 -11.04 15.04 10.44
CA GLU A 10 -10.90 15.86 11.64
C GLU A 10 -11.08 17.34 11.31
N LYS A 11 -10.41 17.87 10.28
CA LYS A 11 -10.54 19.27 9.86
C LYS A 11 -11.95 19.62 9.34
N ILE A 12 -12.64 18.70 8.66
CA ILE A 12 -14.06 18.85 8.29
C ILE A 12 -14.94 18.91 9.54
N SER A 13 -14.67 18.09 10.55
CA SER A 13 -15.39 18.08 11.83
C SER A 13 -15.13 19.36 12.63
N GLU A 14 -13.89 19.85 12.66
CA GLU A 14 -13.51 21.11 13.30
C GLU A 14 -14.16 22.32 12.61
N LEU A 15 -14.14 22.38 11.27
CA LEU A 15 -14.83 23.41 10.50
C LEU A 15 -16.34 23.40 10.76
N SER A 16 -16.95 22.21 10.78
CA SER A 16 -18.38 22.06 11.09
C SER A 16 -18.72 22.55 12.51
N ARG A 17 -17.86 22.26 13.49
CA ARG A 17 -17.99 22.78 14.86
C ARG A 17 -17.85 24.30 14.89
N LEU A 18 -16.84 24.86 14.23
CA LEU A 18 -16.58 26.31 14.18
C LEU A 18 -17.70 27.08 13.46
N GLN A 19 -18.31 26.51 12.43
CA GLN A 19 -19.48 27.09 11.75
C GLN A 19 -20.70 27.11 12.68
N ALA A 20 -20.95 26.02 13.42
CA ALA A 20 -21.98 25.98 14.45
C ALA A 20 -21.65 26.86 15.69
N GLU A 21 -20.38 27.21 15.92
CA GLU A 21 -19.94 28.18 16.92
C GLU A 21 -20.25 29.61 16.45
N LEU A 22 -19.96 29.93 15.19
CA LEU A 22 -20.24 31.22 14.55
C LEU A 22 -21.74 31.54 14.54
N SER A 23 -22.59 30.67 13.99
CA SER A 23 -24.04 30.94 13.98
C SER A 23 -24.66 31.07 15.38
N ARG A 24 -24.03 30.53 16.43
CA ARG A 24 -24.43 30.75 17.84
C ARG A 24 -23.87 32.04 18.47
N ARG A 25 -22.91 32.70 17.82
CA ARG A 25 -22.50 34.08 18.11
C ARG A 25 -23.36 35.07 17.34
N ASP A 26 -23.59 34.85 16.05
CA ASP A 26 -24.40 35.74 15.21
C ASP A 26 -25.79 35.97 15.84
N ILE A 27 -26.51 34.89 16.18
CA ILE A 27 -27.83 34.95 16.88
C ILE A 27 -27.73 35.62 18.27
N ARG A 28 -26.60 35.50 18.96
CA ARG A 28 -26.36 36.14 20.27
C ARG A 28 -26.09 37.64 20.12
N GLU A 29 -25.44 38.04 19.03
CA GLU A 29 -25.13 39.44 18.73
C GLU A 29 -26.38 40.17 18.26
N GLU A 30 -27.16 39.58 17.33
CA GLU A 30 -28.50 40.07 16.93
C GLU A 30 -29.44 40.26 18.13
N SER A 31 -29.51 39.26 19.03
CA SER A 31 -30.35 39.36 20.24
C SER A 31 -29.83 40.36 21.28
N ASN A 32 -28.52 40.65 21.29
CA ASN A 32 -27.94 41.67 22.16
C ASN A 32 -28.13 43.10 21.60
N GLU A 33 -28.07 43.28 20.28
CA GLU A 33 -28.46 44.52 19.61
C GLU A 33 -29.95 44.83 19.85
N ALA A 34 -30.82 43.82 19.71
CA ALA A 34 -32.24 43.95 20.02
C ALA A 34 -32.48 44.32 21.49
N LEU A 35 -31.69 43.78 22.42
CA LEU A 35 -31.77 44.08 23.86
C LEU A 35 -31.34 45.53 24.16
N GLU A 36 -30.18 46.00 23.65
CA GLU A 36 -29.78 47.40 23.84
C GLU A 36 -30.73 48.38 23.14
N SER A 37 -31.31 48.01 21.99
CA SER A 37 -32.37 48.79 21.32
C SER A 37 -33.61 48.94 22.19
N LEU A 38 -34.14 47.83 22.73
CA LEU A 38 -35.26 47.83 23.67
C LEU A 38 -34.96 48.63 24.95
N LYS A 39 -33.75 48.49 25.49
CA LYS A 39 -33.26 49.22 26.67
C LYS A 39 -33.13 50.73 26.42
N ASN A 40 -32.78 51.13 25.19
CA ASN A 40 -32.82 52.53 24.78
C ASN A 40 -34.26 53.05 24.64
N ALA A 41 -35.17 52.26 24.07
CA ALA A 41 -36.59 52.61 24.01
C ALA A 41 -37.23 52.77 25.40
N ILE A 42 -36.84 51.91 26.36
CA ILE A 42 -37.25 52.03 27.77
C ILE A 42 -36.74 53.36 28.35
N ARG A 43 -35.44 53.69 28.22
CA ARG A 43 -34.87 54.96 28.70
C ARG A 43 -35.58 56.20 28.11
N THR A 44 -35.97 56.16 26.82
CA THR A 44 -36.72 57.27 26.22
C THR A 44 -38.13 57.38 26.79
N SER A 45 -38.85 56.26 26.93
CA SER A 45 -40.20 56.25 27.53
C SER A 45 -40.19 56.63 29.02
N GLU A 46 -39.14 56.29 29.77
CA GLU A 46 -38.93 56.75 31.16
C GLU A 46 -38.73 58.27 31.22
N LYS A 47 -37.90 58.82 30.32
CA LYS A 47 -37.67 60.27 30.21
C LYS A 47 -38.93 61.04 29.79
N GLU A 48 -39.73 60.48 28.89
CA GLU A 48 -41.02 61.05 28.47
C GLU A 48 -42.06 60.99 29.59
N ASN A 49 -42.17 59.87 30.31
CA ASN A 49 -43.01 59.78 31.51
C ASN A 49 -42.60 60.79 32.59
N ALA A 50 -41.30 61.00 32.78
CA ALA A 50 -40.79 62.03 33.70
C ALA A 50 -41.19 63.46 33.25
N LYS A 51 -41.07 63.78 31.95
CA LYS A 51 -41.52 65.07 31.38
C LYS A 51 -43.02 65.26 31.56
N LEU A 52 -43.83 64.30 31.12
CA LEU A 52 -45.30 64.36 31.21
C LEU A 52 -45.80 64.48 32.66
N LYS A 53 -45.07 63.90 33.62
CA LYS A 53 -45.37 64.06 35.05
C LYS A 53 -45.12 65.48 35.56
N VAL A 54 -44.11 66.20 35.04
CA VAL A 54 -43.89 67.62 35.36
C VAL A 54 -44.96 68.49 34.69
N GLU A 55 -45.18 68.30 33.40
CA GLU A 55 -46.17 69.03 32.60
C GLU A 55 -47.59 68.89 33.16
N LYS A 56 -47.98 67.69 33.64
CA LYS A 56 -49.23 67.48 34.38
C LYS A 56 -49.31 68.35 35.64
N ASN A 57 -48.25 68.37 36.46
CA ASN A 57 -48.25 69.13 37.72
C ASN A 57 -48.37 70.65 37.47
N GLU A 58 -47.71 71.16 36.43
CA GLU A 58 -47.78 72.56 36.00
C GLU A 58 -49.19 72.95 35.53
N LEU A 59 -49.85 72.08 34.76
CA LEU A 59 -51.25 72.25 34.34
C LEU A 59 -52.22 72.18 35.54
N GLU A 60 -51.99 71.29 36.51
CA GLU A 60 -52.80 71.15 37.72
C GLU A 60 -52.71 72.41 38.61
N VAL A 61 -51.52 73.00 38.75
CA VAL A 61 -51.32 74.30 39.42
C VAL A 61 -51.99 75.44 38.65
N SER A 62 -51.85 75.47 37.32
CA SER A 62 -52.45 76.50 36.46
C SER A 62 -53.98 76.49 36.53
N LEU A 63 -54.59 75.31 36.60
CA LEU A 63 -56.04 75.14 36.74
C LEU A 63 -56.54 75.61 38.12
N GLN A 64 -55.80 75.29 39.21
CA GLN A 64 -56.11 75.84 40.54
C GLN A 64 -55.98 77.37 40.63
N LEU A 65 -55.09 77.97 39.84
CA LEU A 65 -54.96 79.43 39.73
C LEU A 65 -56.18 80.04 39.02
N CYS A 66 -56.57 79.49 37.86
CA CYS A 66 -57.71 79.95 37.08
C CYS A 66 -59.03 79.89 37.88
N MET A 67 -59.22 78.82 38.67
CA MET A 67 -60.37 78.68 39.58
C MET A 67 -60.42 79.72 40.71
N LYS A 68 -59.30 80.37 41.06
CA LYS A 68 -59.26 81.44 42.08
C LYS A 68 -59.53 82.83 41.49
N SER A 69 -59.12 83.08 40.25
CA SER A 69 -59.31 84.38 39.58
C SER A 69 -60.76 84.69 39.17
N ALA A 70 -61.62 83.68 39.04
CA ALA A 70 -62.99 83.83 38.54
C ALA A 70 -64.03 84.30 39.58
N SER A 71 -63.60 84.78 40.76
CA SER A 71 -64.48 85.01 41.93
C SER A 71 -64.61 86.47 42.40
N GLU A 72 -64.01 87.46 41.72
CA GLU A 72 -64.06 88.86 42.17
C GLU A 72 -64.42 89.90 41.08
N LYS A 73 -65.44 90.69 41.45
CA LYS A 73 -65.77 92.08 41.06
C LYS A 73 -66.78 92.31 39.94
N ASN A 74 -67.62 93.31 40.22
CA ASN A 74 -68.87 93.69 39.57
C ASN A 74 -69.02 95.22 39.74
N ASP A 75 -69.74 95.85 38.79
CA ASP A 75 -70.54 97.08 38.89
C ASP A 75 -69.93 98.49 39.08
N ALA A 76 -70.74 99.46 38.60
CA ALA A 76 -70.90 100.89 38.97
C ALA A 76 -70.03 102.00 38.32
N ASP A 77 -70.53 103.24 38.09
CA ASP A 77 -71.89 103.71 37.67
C ASP A 77 -71.94 105.22 37.26
N ASP A 78 -73.06 105.65 36.64
CA ASP A 78 -73.86 106.89 36.85
C ASP A 78 -73.49 108.33 36.33
N LEU A 79 -74.58 109.12 36.11
CA LEU A 79 -74.81 110.59 35.99
C LEU A 79 -74.34 111.44 34.76
N ASP A 80 -74.93 112.63 34.50
CA ASP A 80 -76.30 113.01 34.01
C ASP A 80 -76.49 114.57 33.86
N SER A 81 -77.48 115.01 33.07
CA SER A 81 -78.21 116.32 33.12
C SER A 81 -77.50 117.69 32.88
N GLN A 82 -78.20 118.85 32.73
CA GLN A 82 -79.34 119.28 31.87
C GLN A 82 -79.60 120.83 32.00
N ASN A 83 -80.33 121.47 31.05
CA ASN A 83 -81.15 122.71 31.22
C ASN A 83 -80.45 124.08 31.52
N ARG A 84 -81.10 125.29 31.48
CA ARG A 84 -82.15 125.94 30.61
C ARG A 84 -82.33 127.45 30.94
N LYS A 85 -82.59 128.30 29.91
CA LYS A 85 -83.35 129.60 29.95
C LYS A 85 -82.82 130.72 30.91
N SER A 86 -83.32 131.98 30.96
CA SER A 86 -84.42 132.71 30.27
C SER A 86 -84.12 134.22 30.07
N SER A 87 -84.99 134.91 29.32
CA SER A 87 -84.99 136.34 28.92
C SER A 87 -85.10 137.41 30.02
N ASN A 88 -84.66 138.65 29.73
CA ASN A 88 -85.56 139.81 29.49
C ASN A 88 -84.80 141.02 28.89
N SER A 89 -85.48 142.14 28.60
CA SER A 89 -84.99 143.24 27.73
C SER A 89 -85.34 144.64 28.25
N HIS A 90 -84.34 145.48 28.57
CA HIS A 90 -84.35 146.94 28.27
C HIS A 90 -82.98 147.68 28.38
N GLU A 91 -81.81 147.01 28.49
CA GLU A 91 -80.50 147.69 28.70
C GLU A 91 -79.63 147.78 27.43
N VAL A 92 -80.28 147.75 26.25
CA VAL A 92 -79.78 147.49 24.87
C VAL A 92 -78.57 148.32 24.38
N THR A 93 -78.07 149.31 25.14
CA THR A 93 -76.85 150.09 24.80
C THR A 93 -75.69 149.86 25.78
N GLU A 94 -75.93 149.79 27.09
CA GLU A 94 -74.88 149.48 28.06
C GLU A 94 -74.62 147.96 28.16
N GLU A 95 -75.67 147.13 28.04
CA GLU A 95 -75.51 145.70 27.72
C GLU A 95 -74.75 145.51 26.41
N MET A 96 -74.95 146.37 25.40
CA MET A 96 -74.21 146.24 24.13
C MET A 96 -72.72 146.56 24.31
N ALA A 97 -72.36 147.58 25.11
CA ALA A 97 -70.96 147.85 25.44
C ALA A 97 -70.32 146.74 26.30
N LEU A 98 -71.06 146.20 27.27
CA LEU A 98 -70.61 145.09 28.12
C LEU A 98 -70.52 143.76 27.36
N THR A 99 -71.45 143.48 26.44
CA THR A 99 -71.40 142.28 25.58
C THR A 99 -70.32 142.40 24.52
N ILE A 100 -70.05 143.58 23.94
CA ILE A 100 -68.87 143.79 23.09
C ILE A 100 -67.59 143.47 23.88
N ARG A 101 -67.40 144.03 25.08
CA ARG A 101 -66.22 143.75 25.92
C ARG A 101 -66.12 142.26 26.34
N LYS A 102 -67.26 141.62 26.57
CA LYS A 102 -67.35 140.17 26.86
C LYS A 102 -67.00 139.31 25.64
N LEU A 103 -67.44 139.71 24.44
CA LEU A 103 -67.10 139.09 23.16
C LEU A 103 -65.63 139.30 22.79
N GLU A 104 -65.04 140.45 23.07
CA GLU A 104 -63.60 140.68 22.95
C GLU A 104 -62.80 139.79 23.91
N GLY A 105 -63.30 139.60 25.15
CA GLY A 105 -62.76 138.66 26.12
C GLY A 105 -62.78 137.22 25.60
N THR A 106 -63.95 136.71 25.21
CA THR A 106 -64.08 135.34 24.68
C THR A 106 -63.34 135.16 23.35
N LEU A 107 -63.26 136.18 22.49
CA LEU A 107 -62.44 136.15 21.27
C LEU A 107 -60.95 136.04 21.61
N LYS A 108 -60.47 136.80 22.60
CA LYS A 108 -59.07 136.75 23.05
C LYS A 108 -58.72 135.41 23.71
N ASP A 109 -59.64 134.83 24.48
CA ASP A 109 -59.44 133.54 25.12
C ASP A 109 -59.55 132.37 24.13
N THR A 110 -60.50 132.39 23.20
CA THR A 110 -60.55 131.42 22.09
C THR A 110 -59.35 131.54 21.16
N CYS A 111 -58.76 132.73 20.97
CA CYS A 111 -57.44 132.86 20.32
C CYS A 111 -56.32 132.17 21.11
N LYS A 112 -56.24 132.35 22.44
CA LYS A 112 -55.25 131.63 23.28
C LYS A 112 -55.45 130.11 23.20
N GLU A 113 -56.70 129.64 23.18
CA GLU A 113 -57.02 128.21 23.08
C GLU A 113 -56.70 127.64 21.71
N ARG A 114 -57.00 128.37 20.62
CA ARG A 114 -56.53 128.06 19.27
C ARG A 114 -55.00 127.95 19.24
N ASP A 115 -54.29 128.89 19.85
CA ASP A 115 -52.82 128.92 19.79
C ASP A 115 -52.19 127.79 20.62
N LYS A 116 -52.79 127.44 21.78
CA LYS A 116 -52.47 126.19 22.50
C LYS A 116 -52.76 124.94 21.66
N ALA A 117 -53.91 124.88 20.99
CA ALA A 117 -54.28 123.74 20.15
C ALA A 117 -53.33 123.58 18.95
N LEU A 118 -52.91 124.69 18.32
CA LEU A 118 -51.87 124.70 17.28
C LEU A 118 -50.52 124.22 17.83
N GLN A 119 -50.13 124.60 19.05
CA GLN A 119 -48.89 124.10 19.67
C GLN A 119 -48.95 122.60 19.98
N GLN A 120 -50.09 122.10 20.47
CA GLN A 120 -50.28 120.65 20.70
C GLN A 120 -50.35 119.87 19.38
N LEU A 121 -51.00 120.42 18.35
CA LEU A 121 -51.00 119.86 16.99
C LEU A 121 -49.58 119.77 16.42
N ALA A 122 -48.75 120.79 16.62
CA ALA A 122 -47.35 120.78 16.21
C ALA A 122 -46.54 119.69 16.93
N ARG A 123 -46.70 119.55 18.26
CA ARG A 123 -46.07 118.46 19.03
C ARG A 123 -46.53 117.08 18.57
N LEU A 124 -47.83 116.89 18.33
CA LEU A 124 -48.38 115.61 17.87
C LEU A 124 -47.82 115.24 16.49
N LYS A 125 -47.70 116.22 15.58
CA LYS A 125 -47.06 116.02 14.27
C LYS A 125 -45.58 115.67 14.40
N GLN A 126 -44.83 116.35 15.28
CA GLN A 126 -43.43 116.04 15.53
C GLN A 126 -43.26 114.61 16.04
N HIS A 127 -44.03 114.21 17.05
CA HIS A 127 -44.02 112.85 17.60
C HIS A 127 -44.46 111.79 16.55
N LEU A 128 -45.40 112.10 15.67
CA LEU A 128 -45.79 111.19 14.58
C LEU A 128 -44.65 111.00 13.57
N LEU A 129 -43.96 112.07 13.17
CA LEU A 129 -42.79 112.01 12.28
C LEU A 129 -41.59 111.30 12.91
N GLU A 130 -41.34 111.55 14.21
CA GLU A 130 -40.26 110.92 14.97
C GLU A 130 -40.51 109.42 15.14
N LYS A 131 -41.77 109.02 15.38
CA LYS A 131 -42.17 107.60 15.38
C LYS A 131 -42.16 106.97 13.98
N GLU A 132 -42.57 107.70 12.94
CA GLU A 132 -42.53 107.20 11.55
C GLU A 132 -41.07 106.96 11.10
N LEU A 133 -40.13 107.76 11.58
CA LEU A 133 -38.69 107.53 11.41
C LEU A 133 -38.20 106.32 12.21
N GLU A 134 -38.53 106.20 13.49
CA GLU A 134 -38.13 105.05 14.34
C GLU A 134 -38.71 103.71 13.83
N ASP A 135 -39.98 103.70 13.40
CA ASP A 135 -40.61 102.54 12.75
C ASP A 135 -39.90 102.22 11.40
N SER A 136 -39.40 103.22 10.66
CA SER A 136 -38.66 103.03 9.41
C SER A 136 -37.25 102.47 9.64
N ASP A 137 -36.47 103.07 10.54
CA ASP A 137 -35.12 102.59 10.90
C ASP A 137 -35.20 101.13 11.39
N LYS A 138 -36.23 100.80 12.18
CA LYS A 138 -36.50 99.42 12.60
C LYS A 138 -36.84 98.48 11.43
N MET A 139 -37.56 98.95 10.41
CA MET A 139 -37.92 98.13 9.23
C MET A 139 -36.70 97.81 8.36
N ASP A 140 -35.74 98.74 8.24
CA ASP A 140 -34.47 98.49 7.56
C ASP A 140 -33.60 97.50 8.34
N GLU A 141 -33.54 97.63 9.67
CA GLU A 141 -32.81 96.72 10.56
C GLU A 141 -33.41 95.29 10.57
N ASP A 142 -34.74 95.16 10.62
CA ASP A 142 -35.43 93.88 10.44
C ASP A 142 -35.18 93.28 9.05
N SER A 143 -35.16 94.11 8.00
CA SER A 143 -34.88 93.67 6.62
C SER A 143 -33.46 93.12 6.48
N LYS A 144 -32.47 93.79 7.07
CA LYS A 144 -31.08 93.32 7.11
C LYS A 144 -30.95 91.99 7.84
N ILE A 145 -31.61 91.81 8.99
CA ILE A 145 -31.65 90.53 9.72
C ILE A 145 -32.28 89.42 8.85
N ILE A 146 -33.34 89.74 8.10
CA ILE A 146 -33.97 88.80 7.16
C ILE A 146 -33.00 88.41 6.02
N GLU A 147 -32.19 89.32 5.49
CA GLU A 147 -31.18 89.00 4.47
C GLU A 147 -30.02 88.15 5.03
N GLU A 148 -29.48 88.47 6.21
CA GLU A 148 -28.45 87.65 6.87
C GLU A 148 -28.96 86.23 7.16
N LEU A 149 -30.21 86.09 7.61
CA LEU A 149 -30.85 84.78 7.80
C LEU A 149 -31.05 84.03 6.48
N ARG A 150 -31.48 84.69 5.40
CA ARG A 150 -31.59 84.07 4.07
C ARG A 150 -30.25 83.55 3.56
N ALA A 151 -29.20 84.37 3.62
CA ALA A 151 -27.85 83.99 3.20
C ALA A 151 -27.32 82.78 3.99
N ASN A 152 -27.56 82.74 5.31
CA ASN A 152 -27.22 81.61 6.16
C ASN A 152 -28.01 80.34 5.78
N CYS A 153 -29.33 80.45 5.53
CA CYS A 153 -30.14 79.33 5.05
C CYS A 153 -29.70 78.79 3.68
N GLU A 154 -29.26 79.67 2.77
CA GLU A 154 -28.73 79.26 1.46
C GLU A 154 -27.36 78.59 1.58
N TYR A 155 -26.46 79.11 2.42
CA TYR A 155 -25.17 78.47 2.74
C TYR A 155 -25.38 77.07 3.35
N GLN A 156 -26.28 76.94 4.32
CA GLN A 156 -26.62 75.64 4.93
C GLN A 156 -27.20 74.68 3.89
N ARG A 157 -28.12 75.13 3.01
CA ARG A 157 -28.63 74.32 1.89
C ARG A 157 -27.51 73.86 0.95
N ALA A 158 -26.60 74.75 0.57
CA ALA A 158 -25.47 74.40 -0.30
C ALA A 158 -24.55 73.35 0.34
N HIS A 159 -24.29 73.46 1.65
CA HIS A 159 -23.48 72.50 2.40
C HIS A 159 -24.19 71.13 2.55
N ILE A 160 -25.47 71.11 2.90
CA ILE A 160 -26.29 69.88 2.96
C ILE A 160 -26.26 69.17 1.59
N LEU A 161 -26.48 69.91 0.50
CA LEU A 161 -26.47 69.37 -0.86
C LEU A 161 -25.07 68.85 -1.26
N GLN A 162 -23.98 69.47 -0.78
CA GLN A 162 -22.62 68.93 -0.93
C GLN A 162 -22.45 67.59 -0.19
N LEU A 163 -22.89 67.51 1.07
CA LEU A 163 -22.85 66.27 1.87
C LEU A 163 -23.70 65.16 1.26
N GLU A 164 -24.89 65.48 0.74
CA GLU A 164 -25.72 64.52 0.01
C GLU A 164 -25.05 63.96 -1.24
N ARG A 165 -24.35 64.79 -2.04
CA ARG A 165 -23.60 64.32 -3.20
C ARG A 165 -22.47 63.37 -2.77
N ALA A 166 -21.72 63.74 -1.72
CA ALA A 166 -20.64 62.91 -1.19
C ALA A 166 -21.15 61.57 -0.67
N LEU A 167 -22.25 61.58 0.10
CA LEU A 167 -22.90 60.38 0.62
C LEU A 167 -23.38 59.45 -0.51
N LYS A 168 -24.03 60.00 -1.54
CA LYS A 168 -24.45 59.24 -2.73
C LYS A 168 -23.24 58.62 -3.45
N GLN A 169 -22.13 59.33 -3.58
CA GLN A 169 -20.89 58.79 -4.16
C GLN A 169 -20.28 57.65 -3.33
N GLU A 170 -20.21 57.77 -2.01
CA GLU A 170 -19.70 56.69 -1.14
C GLU A 170 -20.62 55.46 -1.12
N ILE A 171 -21.94 55.64 -1.21
CA ILE A 171 -22.89 54.52 -1.38
C ILE A 171 -22.58 53.78 -2.70
N SER A 172 -22.47 54.48 -3.83
CA SER A 172 -22.16 53.83 -5.11
C SER A 172 -20.77 53.17 -5.13
N LYS A 173 -19.75 53.76 -4.49
CA LYS A 173 -18.43 53.12 -4.31
C LYS A 173 -18.52 51.84 -3.48
N LYS A 174 -19.27 51.86 -2.37
CA LYS A 174 -19.49 50.70 -1.50
C LYS A 174 -20.22 49.57 -2.24
N GLU A 175 -21.16 49.90 -3.11
CA GLU A 175 -21.88 48.95 -3.96
C GLU A 175 -20.98 48.36 -5.07
N GLU A 176 -20.11 49.16 -5.69
CA GLU A 176 -19.10 48.68 -6.65
C GLU A 176 -18.11 47.72 -5.98
N ILE A 177 -17.55 48.10 -4.82
CA ILE A 177 -16.65 47.23 -4.03
C ILE A 177 -17.36 45.92 -3.62
N LYS A 178 -18.66 45.98 -3.28
CA LYS A 178 -19.46 44.78 -2.99
C LYS A 178 -19.62 43.88 -4.22
N ARG A 179 -19.84 44.45 -5.41
CA ARG A 179 -19.90 43.70 -6.68
C ARG A 179 -18.56 43.05 -7.01
N ILE A 180 -17.48 43.82 -7.05
CA ILE A 180 -16.12 43.32 -7.32
C ILE A 180 -15.74 42.17 -6.37
N LYS A 181 -16.01 42.31 -5.06
CA LYS A 181 -15.76 41.26 -4.07
C LYS A 181 -16.61 40.00 -4.31
N SER A 182 -17.86 40.16 -4.78
CA SER A 182 -18.73 39.03 -5.14
C SER A 182 -18.20 38.30 -6.37
N ASP A 183 -17.75 39.03 -7.39
CA ASP A 183 -17.22 38.48 -8.63
C ASP A 183 -15.88 37.75 -8.41
N GLU A 184 -15.02 38.29 -7.53
CA GLU A 184 -13.75 37.66 -7.14
C GLU A 184 -13.97 36.40 -6.29
N LEU A 185 -14.93 36.44 -5.35
CA LEU A 185 -15.36 35.25 -4.60
C LEU A 185 -15.88 34.17 -5.56
N HIS A 186 -16.72 34.54 -6.54
CA HIS A 186 -17.24 33.60 -7.54
C HIS A 186 -16.12 32.96 -8.37
N LYS A 187 -15.18 33.74 -8.90
CA LYS A 187 -13.99 33.22 -9.62
C LYS A 187 -13.15 32.29 -8.75
N SER A 188 -12.94 32.63 -7.47
CA SER A 188 -12.22 31.76 -6.54
C SER A 188 -12.93 30.41 -6.32
N TYR A 189 -14.27 30.41 -6.28
CA TYR A 189 -15.09 29.21 -6.16
C TYR A 189 -15.03 28.35 -7.44
N GLU A 190 -15.03 28.96 -8.62
CA GLU A 190 -14.82 28.23 -9.89
C GLU A 190 -13.45 27.54 -9.93
N ILE A 191 -12.37 28.26 -9.56
CA ILE A 191 -11.01 27.72 -9.50
C ILE A 191 -10.91 26.56 -8.48
N ILE A 192 -11.53 26.70 -7.30
CA ILE A 192 -11.56 25.63 -6.29
C ILE A 192 -12.28 24.39 -6.83
N ASN A 193 -13.36 24.54 -7.61
CA ASN A 193 -14.08 23.40 -8.19
C ASN A 193 -13.31 22.73 -9.34
N ASP A 194 -12.65 23.48 -10.21
CA ASP A 194 -11.74 22.95 -11.24
C ASP A 194 -10.57 22.16 -10.61
N LEU A 195 -9.92 22.71 -9.58
CA LEU A 195 -8.87 22.03 -8.84
C LEU A 195 -9.38 20.76 -8.14
N LYS A 196 -10.59 20.79 -7.56
CA LYS A 196 -11.24 19.63 -6.95
C LYS A 196 -11.58 18.55 -7.98
N GLN A 197 -12.03 18.92 -9.18
CA GLN A 197 -12.28 17.99 -10.28
C GLN A 197 -10.96 17.37 -10.79
N LYS A 198 -9.91 18.16 -10.97
CA LYS A 198 -8.57 17.69 -11.34
C LYS A 198 -7.99 16.72 -10.30
N LEU A 199 -8.16 17.01 -9.01
CA LEU A 199 -7.78 16.10 -7.92
C LEU A 199 -8.57 14.79 -7.98
N SER A 200 -9.89 14.84 -8.21
CA SER A 200 -10.72 13.63 -8.35
C SER A 200 -10.32 12.77 -9.54
N ASN A 201 -9.96 13.38 -10.67
CA ASN A 201 -9.47 12.68 -11.87
C ASN A 201 -8.06 12.09 -11.64
N CYS A 202 -7.22 12.76 -10.86
CA CYS A 202 -5.91 12.22 -10.46
C CYS A 202 -6.08 11.01 -9.54
N MET A 203 -6.98 11.09 -8.55
CA MET A 203 -7.30 9.99 -7.64
C MET A 203 -7.80 8.74 -8.37
N SER A 204 -8.79 8.87 -9.26
CA SER A 204 -9.28 7.71 -10.03
C SER A 204 -8.24 7.12 -10.98
N THR A 205 -7.30 7.95 -11.48
CA THR A 205 -6.15 7.47 -12.25
C THR A 205 -5.17 6.66 -11.39
N VAL A 206 -4.89 7.11 -10.15
CA VAL A 206 -4.06 6.38 -9.19
C VAL A 206 -4.72 5.07 -8.78
N GLU A 207 -6.01 5.09 -8.42
CA GLU A 207 -6.80 3.89 -8.07
C GLU A 207 -6.80 2.86 -9.21
N SER A 208 -6.90 3.31 -10.47
CA SER A 208 -6.76 2.43 -11.64
C SER A 208 -5.37 1.80 -11.76
N LYS A 209 -4.31 2.51 -11.37
CA LYS A 209 -2.93 1.97 -11.40
C LYS A 209 -2.64 1.05 -10.21
N ASP A 210 -3.20 1.31 -9.04
CA ASP A 210 -3.12 0.39 -7.90
C ASP A 210 -3.82 -0.95 -8.23
N LEU A 211 -4.95 -0.91 -8.95
CA LEU A 211 -5.62 -2.11 -9.47
C LEU A 211 -4.80 -2.84 -10.54
N GLU A 212 -4.18 -2.12 -11.49
CA GLU A 212 -3.25 -2.73 -12.47
C GLU A 212 -2.06 -3.41 -11.78
N LEU A 213 -1.44 -2.75 -10.80
CA LEU A 213 -0.32 -3.30 -10.03
C LEU A 213 -0.72 -4.54 -9.22
N LEU A 214 -1.89 -4.51 -8.56
CA LEU A 214 -2.40 -5.66 -7.81
C LEU A 214 -2.69 -6.87 -8.73
N ASN A 215 -3.24 -6.63 -9.92
CA ASN A 215 -3.47 -7.66 -10.93
C ASN A 215 -2.14 -8.26 -11.44
N LEU A 216 -1.15 -7.42 -11.73
CA LEU A 216 0.19 -7.88 -12.15
C LEU A 216 0.91 -8.66 -11.05
N GLN A 217 0.84 -8.20 -9.79
CA GLN A 217 1.41 -8.91 -8.64
C GLN A 217 0.74 -10.27 -8.44
N THR A 218 -0.59 -10.34 -8.63
CA THR A 218 -1.35 -11.59 -8.56
C THR A 218 -0.94 -12.56 -9.67
N ALA A 219 -0.83 -12.08 -10.91
CA ALA A 219 -0.41 -12.90 -12.05
C ALA A 219 1.04 -13.41 -11.91
N LEU A 220 1.96 -12.57 -11.40
CA LEU A 220 3.32 -13.00 -11.08
C LEU A 220 3.36 -14.07 -9.97
N GLY A 221 2.58 -13.89 -8.90
CA GLY A 221 2.46 -14.88 -7.83
C GLY A 221 1.92 -16.23 -8.32
N GLN A 222 0.92 -16.20 -9.22
CA GLN A 222 0.41 -17.40 -9.89
C GLN A 222 1.47 -18.06 -10.77
N TYR A 223 2.21 -17.30 -11.58
CA TYR A 223 3.28 -17.82 -12.44
C TYR A 223 4.40 -18.49 -11.64
N TYR A 224 4.84 -17.89 -10.52
CA TYR A 224 5.84 -18.51 -9.65
C TYR A 224 5.34 -19.83 -9.07
N ALA A 225 4.12 -19.86 -8.53
CA ALA A 225 3.51 -21.09 -7.99
C ALA A 225 3.32 -22.18 -9.06
N GLU A 226 2.92 -21.82 -10.28
CA GLU A 226 2.82 -22.75 -11.41
C GLU A 226 4.20 -23.30 -11.82
N SER A 227 5.23 -22.43 -11.85
CA SER A 227 6.60 -22.83 -12.19
C SER A 227 7.19 -23.80 -11.16
N GLU A 228 6.96 -23.57 -9.86
CA GLU A 228 7.40 -24.45 -8.77
C GLU A 228 6.65 -25.79 -8.82
N ALA A 229 5.32 -25.77 -8.99
CA ALA A 229 4.51 -26.97 -9.14
C ALA A 229 4.94 -27.82 -10.35
N LYS A 230 5.30 -27.17 -11.46
CA LYS A 230 5.82 -27.85 -12.65
C LYS A 230 7.19 -28.53 -12.38
N VAL A 231 8.12 -27.83 -11.75
CA VAL A 231 9.44 -28.41 -11.38
C VAL A 231 9.28 -29.59 -10.41
N ALA A 232 8.36 -29.50 -9.45
CA ALA A 232 8.03 -30.59 -8.54
C ALA A 232 7.42 -31.80 -9.29
N HIS A 233 6.50 -31.56 -10.23
CA HIS A 233 5.92 -32.60 -11.08
C HIS A 233 6.98 -33.30 -11.96
N GLU A 234 7.88 -32.54 -12.59
CA GLU A 234 8.98 -33.10 -13.39
C GLU A 234 9.97 -33.90 -12.52
N GLY A 235 10.16 -33.51 -11.26
CA GLY A 235 10.95 -34.25 -10.28
C GLY A 235 10.31 -35.58 -9.87
N LEU A 236 9.00 -35.58 -9.60
CA LEU A 236 8.22 -36.77 -9.30
C LEU A 236 8.23 -37.76 -10.48
N GLU A 237 8.05 -37.26 -11.69
CA GLU A 237 8.10 -38.04 -12.93
C GLU A 237 9.45 -38.73 -13.15
N ARG A 238 10.57 -38.04 -12.89
CA ARG A 238 11.90 -38.66 -12.94
C ARG A 238 12.05 -39.76 -11.90
N SER A 239 11.67 -39.50 -10.65
CA SER A 239 11.73 -40.50 -9.56
C SER A 239 10.83 -41.71 -9.80
N ASN A 240 9.70 -41.56 -10.49
CA ASN A 240 8.83 -42.68 -10.85
C ASN A 240 9.46 -43.57 -11.91
N ARG A 241 10.07 -43.00 -12.96
CA ARG A 241 10.78 -43.76 -14.00
C ARG A 241 11.98 -44.51 -13.45
N GLU A 242 12.74 -43.89 -12.54
CA GLU A 242 13.82 -44.55 -11.80
C GLU A 242 13.33 -45.75 -10.98
N LYS A 243 12.19 -45.63 -10.28
CA LYS A 243 11.57 -46.74 -9.54
C LYS A 243 11.10 -47.86 -10.47
N GLU A 244 10.50 -47.52 -11.62
CA GLU A 244 10.06 -48.49 -12.62
C GLU A 244 11.25 -49.26 -13.22
N GLU A 245 12.36 -48.58 -13.52
CA GLU A 245 13.59 -49.21 -14.01
C GLU A 245 14.23 -50.12 -12.95
N ILE A 246 14.28 -49.67 -11.69
CA ILE A 246 14.76 -50.49 -10.56
C ILE A 246 13.86 -51.70 -10.34
N ALA A 247 12.54 -51.55 -10.45
CA ALA A 247 11.59 -52.66 -10.34
C ALA A 247 11.75 -53.68 -11.49
N ALA A 248 11.97 -53.22 -12.73
CA ALA A 248 12.25 -54.08 -13.87
C ALA A 248 13.57 -54.86 -13.68
N LYS A 249 14.62 -54.20 -13.19
CA LYS A 249 15.91 -54.82 -12.83
C LYS A 249 15.77 -55.84 -11.68
N LEU A 250 14.94 -55.55 -10.68
CA LEU A 250 14.64 -56.48 -9.60
C LEU A 250 13.96 -57.76 -10.11
N VAL A 251 12.91 -57.63 -10.93
CA VAL A 251 12.21 -58.78 -11.56
C VAL A 251 13.15 -59.61 -12.45
N GLN A 252 14.11 -58.98 -13.13
CA GLN A 252 15.15 -59.69 -13.87
C GLN A 252 16.08 -60.49 -12.94
N ALA A 253 16.52 -59.89 -11.83
CA ALA A 253 17.37 -60.56 -10.84
C ALA A 253 16.66 -61.73 -10.13
N GLU A 254 15.37 -61.58 -9.78
CA GLU A 254 14.53 -62.64 -9.21
C GLU A 254 14.37 -63.84 -10.15
N ARG A 255 14.26 -63.59 -11.46
CA ARG A 255 14.22 -64.66 -12.47
C ARG A 255 15.56 -65.42 -12.53
N LEU A 256 16.68 -64.72 -12.64
CA LEU A 256 18.02 -65.33 -12.67
C LEU A 256 18.32 -66.11 -11.37
N LEU A 257 17.90 -65.60 -10.21
CA LEU A 257 18.00 -66.30 -8.94
C LEU A 257 17.17 -67.59 -8.93
N SER A 258 15.97 -67.56 -9.52
CA SER A 258 15.10 -68.75 -9.66
C SER A 258 15.71 -69.80 -10.60
N GLU A 259 16.25 -69.38 -11.75
CA GLU A 259 16.97 -70.25 -12.69
C GLU A 259 18.23 -70.87 -12.06
N SER A 260 19.00 -70.07 -11.31
CA SER A 260 20.14 -70.55 -10.53
C SER A 260 19.72 -71.55 -9.45
N LYS A 261 18.61 -71.30 -8.74
CA LYS A 261 18.07 -72.21 -7.72
C LYS A 261 17.64 -73.55 -8.30
N HIS A 262 16.97 -73.56 -9.45
CA HIS A 262 16.64 -74.80 -10.17
C HIS A 262 17.90 -75.54 -10.65
N SER A 263 18.93 -74.81 -11.08
CA SER A 263 20.21 -75.39 -11.49
C SER A 263 20.95 -76.03 -10.32
N ILE A 264 20.95 -75.38 -9.15
CA ILE A 264 21.51 -75.93 -7.90
C ILE A 264 20.74 -77.18 -7.48
N GLN A 265 19.40 -77.14 -7.43
CA GLN A 265 18.57 -78.31 -7.09
C GLN A 265 18.89 -79.51 -7.99
N LYS A 266 19.02 -79.29 -9.30
CA LYS A 266 19.40 -80.36 -10.25
C LYS A 266 20.79 -80.93 -9.96
N LEU A 267 21.77 -80.07 -9.64
CA LEU A 267 23.11 -80.51 -9.26
C LEU A 267 23.12 -81.27 -7.93
N GLU A 268 22.30 -80.88 -6.95
CA GLU A 268 22.09 -81.61 -5.69
C GLU A 268 21.47 -82.99 -5.93
N GLU A 269 20.44 -83.07 -6.78
CA GLU A 269 19.85 -84.34 -7.22
C GLU A 269 20.87 -85.24 -7.89
N ASP A 270 21.67 -84.73 -8.83
CA ASP A 270 22.70 -85.50 -9.52
C ASP A 270 23.87 -85.90 -8.59
N ASN A 271 24.23 -85.05 -7.63
CA ASN A 271 25.18 -85.39 -6.55
C ASN A 271 24.62 -86.53 -5.68
N SER A 272 23.32 -86.53 -5.38
CA SER A 272 22.67 -87.63 -4.64
C SER A 272 22.66 -88.95 -5.43
N LYS A 273 22.55 -88.89 -6.77
CA LYS A 273 22.59 -90.05 -7.67
C LYS A 273 24.02 -90.61 -7.70
N LEU A 274 25.03 -89.75 -7.79
CA LEU A 274 26.44 -90.13 -7.73
C LEU A 274 26.85 -90.75 -6.37
N ARG A 275 26.41 -90.18 -5.24
CA ARG A 275 26.65 -90.76 -3.91
C ARG A 275 26.06 -92.17 -3.78
N ARG A 276 24.80 -92.35 -4.17
CA ARG A 276 24.16 -93.69 -4.20
C ARG A 276 24.87 -94.65 -5.15
N ALA A 277 25.36 -94.19 -6.31
CA ALA A 277 26.14 -95.03 -7.21
C ALA A 277 27.48 -95.48 -6.60
N LEU A 278 28.19 -94.59 -5.88
CA LEU A 278 29.41 -94.93 -5.15
C LEU A 278 29.15 -95.90 -4.00
N GLU A 279 28.06 -95.70 -3.24
CA GLU A 279 27.60 -96.63 -2.20
C GLU A 279 27.28 -98.03 -2.77
N GLN A 280 26.60 -98.10 -3.91
CA GLN A 280 26.31 -99.36 -4.60
C GLN A 280 27.57 -100.05 -5.12
N ILE A 281 28.55 -99.31 -5.68
CA ILE A 281 29.84 -99.86 -6.10
C ILE A 281 30.63 -100.39 -4.89
N TYR A 282 30.63 -99.66 -3.78
CA TYR A 282 31.27 -100.07 -2.53
C TYR A 282 30.64 -101.35 -1.96
N LEU A 283 29.31 -101.42 -1.88
CA LEU A 283 28.56 -102.60 -1.45
C LEU A 283 28.78 -103.80 -2.38
N PHE A 284 28.79 -103.58 -3.71
CA PHE A 284 29.08 -104.64 -4.68
C PHE A 284 30.51 -105.17 -4.55
N SER A 285 31.50 -104.28 -4.37
CA SER A 285 32.90 -104.67 -4.15
C SER A 285 33.06 -105.48 -2.86
N TYR A 286 32.47 -105.03 -1.75
CA TYR A 286 32.46 -105.75 -0.47
C TYR A 286 31.83 -107.15 -0.61
N LEU A 287 30.69 -107.26 -1.29
CA LEU A 287 30.02 -108.53 -1.57
C LEU A 287 30.84 -109.44 -2.51
N LEU A 288 31.53 -108.88 -3.49
CA LEU A 288 32.34 -109.62 -4.45
C LEU A 288 33.64 -110.14 -3.81
N LEU A 289 34.31 -109.34 -2.96
CA LEU A 289 35.43 -109.81 -2.13
C LEU A 289 34.99 -110.95 -1.21
N GLY A 290 33.82 -110.84 -0.58
CA GLY A 290 33.23 -111.93 0.22
C GLY A 290 33.03 -113.22 -0.59
N LYS A 291 32.57 -113.12 -1.83
CA LYS A 291 32.39 -114.29 -2.74
C LYS A 291 33.72 -114.85 -3.25
N LEU A 292 34.72 -114.01 -3.53
CA LEU A 292 36.04 -114.43 -4.02
C LEU A 292 36.87 -115.08 -2.90
N SER A 293 36.83 -114.55 -1.68
CA SER A 293 37.47 -115.12 -0.48
C SER A 293 37.01 -116.57 -0.22
N ASN A 294 35.69 -116.81 -0.33
CA ASN A 294 35.11 -118.16 -0.23
C ASN A 294 35.53 -119.11 -1.37
N LYS A 295 36.03 -118.59 -2.50
CA LYS A 295 36.50 -119.39 -3.64
C LYS A 295 37.99 -119.72 -3.55
N THR A 296 38.83 -118.83 -3.01
CA THR A 296 40.24 -119.15 -2.70
C THR A 296 40.36 -120.20 -1.61
N GLN A 297 39.54 -120.16 -0.56
CA GLN A 297 39.61 -121.13 0.55
C GLN A 297 39.57 -122.59 0.08
N LYS A 298 38.62 -122.93 -0.82
CA LYS A 298 38.44 -124.29 -1.35
C LYS A 298 39.58 -124.78 -2.24
N MET A 299 40.44 -123.87 -2.73
CA MET A 299 41.56 -124.22 -3.60
C MET A 299 42.84 -124.55 -2.80
N VAL A 300 42.94 -124.08 -1.55
CA VAL A 300 44.11 -124.32 -0.68
C VAL A 300 44.11 -125.76 -0.14
N ASP A 301 42.96 -126.29 0.28
CA ASP A 301 42.86 -127.62 0.91
C ASP A 301 43.33 -128.76 -0.01
N VAL A 302 43.11 -128.64 -1.32
CA VAL A 302 43.50 -129.65 -2.32
C VAL A 302 45.03 -129.75 -2.47
N ASP A 303 45.72 -128.61 -2.52
CA ASP A 303 47.18 -128.55 -2.67
C ASP A 303 47.89 -129.02 -1.38
N VAL A 304 47.36 -128.67 -0.20
CA VAL A 304 47.88 -129.16 1.09
C VAL A 304 47.82 -130.69 1.20
N ALA A 305 46.79 -131.34 0.64
CA ALA A 305 46.70 -132.80 0.58
C ALA A 305 47.78 -133.41 -0.34
N GLY A 306 47.96 -132.85 -1.54
CA GLY A 306 48.96 -133.32 -2.51
C GLY A 306 50.39 -133.29 -1.94
N ARG A 307 50.82 -132.15 -1.40
CA ARG A 307 52.16 -131.99 -0.79
C ARG A 307 52.43 -133.02 0.31
N ARG A 308 51.42 -133.35 1.13
CA ARG A 308 51.54 -134.31 2.25
C ARG A 308 51.80 -135.75 1.78
N ILE A 309 51.31 -136.14 0.60
CA ILE A 309 51.55 -137.46 0.00
C ILE A 309 53.00 -137.55 -0.52
N VAL A 310 53.47 -136.53 -1.23
CA VAL A 310 54.85 -136.48 -1.77
C VAL A 310 55.90 -136.55 -0.66
N ILE A 311 55.68 -135.83 0.45
CA ILE A 311 56.58 -135.87 1.63
C ILE A 311 56.65 -137.29 2.21
N LYS A 312 55.52 -138.01 2.34
CA LYS A 312 55.52 -139.39 2.83
C LYS A 312 56.32 -140.33 1.92
N LEU A 313 56.18 -140.20 0.61
CA LEU A 313 56.94 -141.00 -0.37
C LEU A 313 58.45 -140.81 -0.21
N LEU A 314 58.94 -139.56 -0.15
CA LEU A 314 60.34 -139.26 0.13
C LEU A 314 60.81 -139.90 1.44
N VAL A 315 60.05 -139.74 2.53
CA VAL A 315 60.41 -140.30 3.85
C VAL A 315 60.52 -141.82 3.80
N THR A 316 59.63 -142.54 3.11
CA THR A 316 59.76 -144.00 2.97
C THR A 316 60.95 -144.43 2.12
N TYR A 317 61.38 -143.62 1.13
CA TYR A 317 62.55 -143.93 0.32
C TYR A 317 63.85 -143.89 1.14
N PHE A 318 64.01 -142.85 1.96
CA PHE A 318 65.15 -142.77 2.90
C PHE A 318 65.07 -143.81 4.03
N GLN A 319 63.88 -144.06 4.60
CA GLN A 319 63.71 -145.05 5.68
C GLN A 319 63.97 -146.49 5.21
N ARG A 320 63.65 -146.84 3.97
CA ARG A 320 63.93 -148.18 3.40
C ARG A 320 65.29 -148.26 2.69
N ASN A 321 66.30 -147.55 3.21
CA ASN A 321 67.70 -147.61 2.80
C ASN A 321 67.88 -147.58 1.26
N HIS A 322 67.26 -146.60 0.60
CA HIS A 322 67.29 -146.41 -0.85
C HIS A 322 66.73 -147.58 -1.68
N SER A 323 65.78 -148.37 -1.16
CA SER A 323 65.12 -149.45 -1.90
C SER A 323 64.63 -149.00 -3.29
N LYS A 324 65.09 -149.70 -4.32
CA LYS A 324 64.72 -149.45 -5.72
C LYS A 324 63.22 -149.57 -5.97
N GLU A 325 62.50 -150.38 -5.20
CA GLU A 325 61.04 -150.53 -5.29
C GLU A 325 60.31 -149.23 -4.91
N VAL A 326 60.80 -148.52 -3.88
CA VAL A 326 60.20 -147.25 -3.46
C VAL A 326 60.56 -146.14 -4.44
N LEU A 327 61.76 -146.17 -5.03
CA LEU A 327 62.14 -145.24 -6.10
C LEU A 327 61.31 -145.44 -7.38
N ASP A 328 61.09 -146.70 -7.78
CA ASP A 328 60.24 -147.04 -8.93
C ASP A 328 58.76 -146.68 -8.67
N LEU A 329 58.27 -146.88 -7.44
CA LEU A 329 56.95 -146.39 -7.04
C LEU A 329 56.86 -144.86 -7.06
N MET A 330 57.91 -144.15 -6.65
CA MET A 330 57.98 -142.68 -6.75
C MET A 330 57.96 -142.21 -8.21
N VAL A 331 58.78 -142.82 -9.08
CA VAL A 331 58.76 -142.57 -10.55
C VAL A 331 57.35 -142.75 -11.10
N ARG A 332 56.65 -143.83 -10.69
CA ARG A 332 55.32 -144.20 -11.21
C ARG A 332 54.17 -143.36 -10.64
N MET A 333 54.22 -142.96 -9.38
CA MET A 333 53.17 -142.14 -8.74
C MET A 333 53.34 -140.63 -8.96
N LEU A 334 54.58 -140.15 -9.11
CA LEU A 334 54.87 -138.74 -9.40
C LEU A 334 54.92 -138.46 -10.91
N GLY A 335 54.87 -139.51 -11.75
CA GLY A 335 54.82 -139.40 -13.20
C GLY A 335 56.10 -138.87 -13.83
N PHE A 336 57.27 -139.21 -13.26
CA PHE A 336 58.56 -138.68 -13.70
C PHE A 336 58.80 -138.97 -15.20
N SER A 337 59.08 -137.89 -15.94
CA SER A 337 59.49 -137.95 -17.35
C SER A 337 60.81 -138.72 -17.51
N GLU A 338 61.13 -139.15 -18.73
CA GLU A 338 62.36 -139.91 -18.96
C GLU A 338 63.58 -139.05 -18.59
N GLU A 339 63.56 -137.76 -18.89
CA GLU A 339 64.58 -136.77 -18.53
C GLU A 339 64.71 -136.58 -17.00
N GLU A 340 63.68 -136.88 -16.23
CA GLU A 340 63.70 -136.84 -14.75
C GLU A 340 64.24 -138.14 -14.17
N LYS A 341 63.82 -139.31 -14.68
CA LYS A 341 64.48 -140.59 -14.42
C LYS A 341 65.98 -140.48 -14.70
N GLN A 342 66.34 -139.91 -15.86
CA GLN A 342 67.71 -139.64 -16.25
C GLN A 342 68.50 -138.83 -15.20
N ARG A 343 67.85 -137.89 -14.50
CA ARG A 343 68.47 -137.03 -13.48
C ARG A 343 68.50 -137.63 -12.07
N ILE A 344 67.63 -138.58 -11.74
CA ILE A 344 67.72 -139.39 -10.50
C ILE A 344 68.61 -140.64 -10.66
N GLY A 345 69.45 -140.68 -11.70
CA GLY A 345 70.47 -141.71 -11.90
C GLY A 345 70.11 -142.84 -12.87
N PHE A 346 69.07 -142.69 -13.69
CA PHE A 346 68.60 -143.80 -14.56
C PHE A 346 69.24 -143.85 -15.97
N ALA A 347 69.51 -142.72 -16.66
CA ALA A 347 70.00 -142.73 -18.07
C ALA A 347 70.53 -141.42 -18.78
N GLN A 348 70.74 -140.26 -18.11
CA GLN A 348 71.46 -139.01 -18.57
C GLN A 348 71.54 -138.57 -20.09
N HIS A 349 71.08 -137.35 -20.51
CA HIS A 349 71.80 -136.28 -21.30
C HIS A 349 70.95 -135.23 -22.14
N SER A 350 71.06 -133.91 -21.81
CA SER A 350 71.14 -132.67 -22.69
C SER A 350 69.96 -131.86 -23.35
N ALA A 351 69.85 -130.55 -22.96
CA ALA A 351 69.83 -129.24 -23.72
C ALA A 351 68.69 -128.64 -24.64
N GLY A 352 68.18 -127.42 -24.31
CA GLY A 352 68.24 -126.20 -25.20
C GLY A 352 66.97 -125.38 -25.68
N LYS A 353 67.08 -124.02 -25.73
CA LYS A 353 66.23 -122.96 -26.44
C LYS A 353 64.76 -122.71 -25.94
N GLY A 354 64.00 -121.63 -26.26
CA GLY A 354 64.27 -120.26 -26.81
C GLY A 354 63.07 -119.53 -27.53
N VAL A 355 63.05 -118.17 -27.56
CA VAL A 355 62.59 -117.21 -28.64
C VAL A 355 61.37 -116.22 -28.43
N VAL A 356 61.39 -115.06 -29.14
CA VAL A 356 60.66 -113.74 -29.09
C VAL A 356 59.18 -113.70 -29.63
N ARG A 357 58.33 -112.60 -29.62
CA ARG A 357 58.43 -111.27 -30.31
C ARG A 357 57.17 -110.33 -30.27
N GLY A 358 57.33 -108.98 -30.27
CA GLY A 358 56.40 -107.94 -30.84
C GLY A 358 55.28 -107.34 -29.93
N VAL A 359 54.59 -106.19 -30.19
CA VAL A 359 54.67 -105.10 -31.22
C VAL A 359 54.09 -103.74 -30.69
N LEU A 360 54.85 -102.64 -30.88
CA LEU A 360 54.55 -101.20 -31.19
C LEU A 360 53.20 -100.47 -30.86
N GLY A 361 53.27 -99.22 -30.33
CA GLY A 361 52.19 -98.18 -30.33
C GLY A 361 52.47 -96.91 -29.48
N LEU A 362 52.19 -95.68 -29.99
CA LEU A 362 52.50 -94.31 -29.43
C LEU A 362 51.61 -93.23 -30.13
N PRO A 363 51.57 -91.89 -29.83
CA PRO A 363 52.09 -91.05 -28.70
C PRO A 363 51.09 -89.96 -28.12
N GLY A 364 51.56 -89.05 -27.22
CA GLY A 364 50.92 -87.74 -26.83
C GLY A 364 50.20 -87.69 -25.46
N ARG A 365 50.10 -86.61 -24.63
CA ARG A 365 50.68 -85.23 -24.56
C ARG A 365 50.22 -84.18 -25.61
N LEU A 366 49.98 -82.85 -25.36
CA LEU A 366 50.14 -81.86 -24.24
C LEU A 366 48.89 -80.90 -24.21
N VAL A 367 48.46 -80.19 -23.14
CA VAL A 367 48.94 -78.94 -22.46
C VAL A 367 49.20 -77.71 -23.37
N GLY A 368 48.48 -76.59 -23.13
CA GLY A 368 48.77 -75.24 -23.70
C GLY A 368 47.53 -74.34 -23.85
N GLY A 369 47.71 -73.01 -23.91
CA GLY A 369 46.63 -72.01 -24.11
C GLY A 369 47.09 -70.78 -24.92
N ILE A 370 46.13 -69.99 -25.43
CA ILE A 370 46.33 -68.81 -26.33
C ILE A 370 45.26 -67.75 -25.96
N LEU A 371 45.45 -66.42 -25.80
CA LEU A 371 46.55 -65.44 -26.03
C LEU A 371 46.54 -64.65 -27.37
N GLY A 372 45.96 -63.44 -27.36
CA GLY A 372 46.27 -62.34 -28.32
C GLY A 372 45.21 -62.05 -29.40
N GLY A 373 44.89 -60.77 -29.63
CA GLY A 373 43.92 -60.29 -30.62
C GLY A 373 44.57 -59.61 -31.85
N SER A 374 43.74 -59.12 -32.78
CA SER A 374 44.15 -58.29 -33.93
C SER A 374 42.98 -57.48 -34.51
N SER A 375 43.29 -56.43 -35.28
CA SER A 375 42.36 -55.60 -36.08
C SER A 375 43.09 -55.20 -37.38
N PRO A 376 42.40 -54.95 -38.51
CA PRO A 376 42.07 -53.54 -38.82
C PRO A 376 40.73 -53.27 -39.55
N GLU A 377 40.24 -52.04 -39.35
CA GLU A 377 39.48 -51.14 -40.25
C GLU A 377 38.54 -51.66 -41.37
N THR A 378 37.28 -51.19 -41.35
CA THR A 378 36.77 -50.16 -42.29
C THR A 378 35.45 -49.53 -41.81
N SER A 379 35.27 -48.24 -42.13
CA SER A 379 34.03 -47.40 -42.17
C SER A 379 32.65 -48.00 -41.78
N SER A 380 31.76 -47.30 -41.05
CA SER A 380 31.76 -45.89 -40.61
C SER A 380 30.63 -45.54 -39.60
N HIS A 381 30.83 -44.45 -38.84
CA HIS A 381 29.80 -43.60 -38.21
C HIS A 381 28.84 -44.23 -37.17
N VAL A 382 29.38 -44.53 -35.98
CA VAL A 382 28.64 -44.36 -34.70
C VAL A 382 29.59 -43.73 -33.69
N SER A 383 29.22 -42.58 -33.11
CA SER A 383 29.98 -41.94 -32.04
C SER A 383 29.69 -42.66 -30.72
N SER A 384 30.60 -43.51 -30.27
CA SER A 384 30.40 -44.33 -29.06
C SER A 384 30.77 -43.58 -27.78
N GLU A 385 29.83 -43.59 -26.83
CA GLU A 385 29.97 -43.08 -25.46
C GLU A 385 31.14 -43.77 -24.73
N ASN A 386 32.30 -43.11 -24.64
CA ASN A 386 33.39 -43.47 -23.73
C ASN A 386 34.29 -42.28 -23.34
N GLN A 387 33.85 -41.03 -23.54
CA GLN A 387 34.45 -39.89 -22.84
C GLN A 387 34.06 -39.99 -21.36
N SER A 388 35.05 -39.99 -20.46
CA SER A 388 34.77 -40.02 -19.03
C SER A 388 34.03 -38.76 -18.61
N PHE A 389 33.21 -38.84 -17.57
CA PHE A 389 32.64 -37.65 -16.92
C PHE A 389 33.76 -36.68 -16.48
N ALA A 390 34.94 -37.20 -16.10
CA ALA A 390 36.12 -36.39 -15.84
C ALA A 390 36.62 -35.63 -17.08
N ASP A 391 36.66 -36.27 -18.26
CA ASP A 391 37.11 -35.65 -19.50
C ASP A 391 36.13 -34.56 -19.95
N MET A 392 34.82 -34.82 -19.87
CA MET A 392 33.79 -33.81 -20.18
C MET A 392 33.83 -32.60 -19.22
N TRP A 393 34.20 -32.80 -17.94
CA TRP A 393 34.43 -31.69 -17.01
C TRP A 393 35.75 -30.94 -17.27
N VAL A 394 36.80 -31.63 -17.72
CA VAL A 394 38.05 -30.98 -18.15
C VAL A 394 37.82 -30.16 -19.41
N ASP A 395 37.13 -30.70 -20.42
CA ASP A 395 36.72 -29.98 -21.62
C ASP A 395 35.79 -28.80 -21.27
N PHE A 396 34.85 -28.96 -20.34
CA PHE A 396 34.01 -27.85 -19.88
C PHE A 396 34.82 -26.75 -19.21
N LEU A 397 35.74 -27.08 -18.31
CA LEU A 397 36.57 -26.10 -17.59
C LEU A 397 37.57 -25.39 -18.51
N LEU A 398 38.20 -26.12 -19.45
CA LEU A 398 39.03 -25.54 -20.50
C LEU A 398 38.22 -24.63 -21.42
N LYS A 399 37.01 -25.03 -21.80
CA LYS A 399 36.14 -24.22 -22.64
C LYS A 399 35.58 -23.01 -21.92
N GLU A 400 35.28 -23.11 -20.63
CA GLU A 400 34.87 -21.95 -19.83
C GLU A 400 36.02 -20.94 -19.67
N SER A 401 37.27 -21.41 -19.50
CA SER A 401 38.43 -20.52 -19.43
C SER A 401 38.75 -19.88 -20.79
N GLU A 402 38.73 -20.65 -21.89
CA GLU A 402 38.88 -20.12 -23.26
C GLU A 402 37.78 -19.11 -23.59
N GLU A 403 36.50 -19.43 -23.32
CA GLU A 403 35.36 -18.54 -23.57
C GLU A 403 35.41 -17.26 -22.69
N ARG A 404 36.01 -17.32 -21.50
CA ARG A 404 36.24 -16.17 -20.61
C ARG A 404 37.37 -15.28 -21.14
N GLU A 405 38.51 -15.85 -21.51
CA GLU A 405 39.61 -15.14 -22.19
C GLU A 405 39.15 -14.52 -23.53
N ARG A 406 38.28 -15.23 -24.27
CA ARG A 406 37.69 -14.74 -25.53
C ARG A 406 36.72 -13.58 -25.32
N ARG A 407 36.08 -13.47 -24.15
CA ARG A 407 35.24 -12.30 -23.80
C ARG A 407 36.10 -11.12 -23.39
N GLU A 408 37.08 -11.31 -22.53
CA GLU A 408 38.00 -10.23 -22.11
C GLU A 408 38.74 -9.63 -23.31
N THR A 409 39.18 -10.45 -24.27
CA THR A 409 39.78 -9.99 -25.53
C THR A 409 38.77 -9.37 -26.52
N SER A 410 37.49 -9.80 -26.51
CA SER A 410 36.44 -9.19 -27.34
C SER A 410 35.96 -7.84 -26.81
N GLU A 411 35.82 -7.68 -25.50
CA GLU A 411 35.44 -6.41 -24.86
C GLU A 411 36.55 -5.36 -25.01
N ALA A 412 37.82 -5.76 -24.93
CA ALA A 412 38.96 -4.90 -25.25
C ALA A 412 38.98 -4.40 -26.72
N ALA A 413 38.38 -5.14 -27.66
CA ALA A 413 38.30 -4.76 -29.07
C ALA A 413 37.00 -4.04 -29.45
N GLY A 414 35.90 -4.26 -28.71
CA GLY A 414 34.54 -3.83 -29.09
C GLY A 414 34.27 -2.33 -29.04
N VAL A 415 35.12 -1.53 -28.40
CA VAL A 415 34.88 -0.10 -28.14
C VAL A 415 35.10 0.79 -29.39
N SER A 416 35.63 0.26 -30.50
CA SER A 416 36.19 1.05 -31.60
C SER A 416 35.36 1.15 -32.90
N SER A 417 34.18 0.54 -33.03
CA SER A 417 33.41 0.54 -34.30
C SER A 417 31.93 0.23 -34.10
N GLY A 418 31.02 0.86 -34.89
CA GLY A 418 29.64 0.35 -35.01
C GLY A 418 28.48 1.36 -35.14
N ALA A 419 28.69 2.59 -35.60
CA ALA A 419 27.56 3.44 -36.00
C ALA A 419 27.10 3.14 -37.46
N GLN A 420 25.85 3.52 -37.79
CA GLN A 420 25.31 3.82 -39.13
C GLN A 420 24.47 2.75 -39.90
N GLU A 421 23.19 3.13 -40.13
CA GLU A 421 22.32 2.92 -41.33
C GLU A 421 21.28 1.77 -41.54
N ARG A 422 20.06 2.23 -41.91
CA ARG A 422 18.95 1.64 -42.73
C ARG A 422 18.12 0.44 -42.21
N GLY A 423 16.84 0.29 -42.59
CA GLY A 423 15.90 1.25 -43.23
C GLY A 423 14.86 0.67 -44.21
N ALA A 424 13.65 1.27 -44.24
CA ALA A 424 12.49 1.01 -45.14
C ALA A 424 11.74 -0.33 -44.95
N ALA A 425 10.43 -0.50 -45.23
CA ALA A 425 9.30 0.37 -45.68
C ALA A 425 7.98 -0.10 -44.96
N SER A 426 6.75 0.43 -45.13
CA SER A 426 6.09 1.10 -46.27
C SER A 426 4.74 1.78 -45.86
N THR A 427 4.32 2.81 -46.62
CA THR A 427 2.99 3.51 -46.82
C THR A 427 1.74 3.14 -45.96
N ARG A 428 0.69 3.99 -45.73
CA ARG A 428 0.05 5.12 -46.47
C ARG A 428 -0.94 5.84 -45.50
N THR A 429 -1.44 7.09 -45.63
CA THR A 429 -1.16 8.27 -46.49
C THR A 429 -0.90 9.50 -45.54
N GLN A 430 -1.52 10.69 -45.48
CA GLN A 430 -2.42 11.56 -46.29
C GLN A 430 -2.18 13.06 -45.95
N SER A 431 -2.72 14.02 -46.71
CA SER A 431 -2.67 15.49 -46.43
C SER A 431 -3.79 16.25 -47.19
N PRO A 432 -4.14 17.49 -46.82
CA PRO A 432 -3.57 18.65 -47.53
C PRO A 432 -3.29 19.92 -46.66
N PRO A 433 -2.32 20.79 -47.04
CA PRO A 433 -2.04 22.06 -46.35
C PRO A 433 -2.09 23.34 -47.23
N GLU A 434 -2.31 24.51 -46.62
CA GLU A 434 -1.82 25.85 -47.02
C GLU A 434 -1.93 26.83 -45.81
N ARG A 435 -1.22 27.96 -45.66
CA ARG A 435 0.14 28.39 -46.07
C ARG A 435 0.42 29.77 -45.40
N GLY A 436 1.56 30.03 -44.76
CA GLY A 436 1.68 31.31 -44.00
C GLY A 436 2.99 31.71 -43.27
N THR A 437 4.18 31.45 -43.84
CA THR A 437 5.48 32.13 -43.57
C THR A 437 5.71 32.97 -42.28
N LYS A 438 6.69 32.59 -41.45
CA LYS A 438 7.95 33.35 -41.20
C LYS A 438 8.95 32.62 -40.28
N LEU A 439 10.24 32.82 -40.58
CA LEU A 439 11.48 32.39 -39.89
C LEU A 439 12.61 33.36 -40.37
N PRO A 440 13.84 33.39 -39.82
CA PRO A 440 14.53 32.46 -38.89
C PRO A 440 14.63 33.07 -37.45
N SER A 441 15.50 32.70 -36.48
CA SER A 441 16.81 32.00 -36.52
C SER A 441 17.22 31.33 -35.19
N THR A 442 18.35 30.59 -35.26
CA THR A 442 19.39 30.32 -34.24
C THR A 442 19.34 31.18 -32.95
N SER A 443 19.57 30.69 -31.72
CA SER A 443 20.27 29.48 -31.21
C SER A 443 19.65 29.07 -29.85
N GLY A 444 19.99 27.99 -29.14
CA GLY A 444 20.93 26.88 -29.34
C GLY A 444 21.40 26.32 -27.97
N ALA A 445 21.50 24.99 -27.86
CA ALA A 445 21.95 24.20 -26.69
C ALA A 445 21.12 24.27 -25.38
N SER A 446 20.72 23.10 -24.89
CA SER A 446 20.37 22.84 -23.48
C SER A 446 21.43 21.92 -22.87
N SER A 447 21.74 22.09 -21.58
CA SER A 447 22.56 21.14 -20.80
C SER A 447 22.30 21.31 -19.31
N PHE A 448 22.05 20.19 -18.64
CA PHE A 448 22.05 20.03 -17.18
C PHE A 448 23.30 19.21 -16.78
N PRO A 449 23.63 19.07 -15.48
CA PRO A 449 23.83 20.15 -14.51
C PRO A 449 25.15 19.96 -13.72
N SER A 450 25.59 20.97 -12.96
CA SER A 450 26.41 20.73 -11.75
C SER A 450 26.31 21.90 -10.75
N PRO A 451 26.46 21.66 -9.43
CA PRO A 451 26.00 22.62 -8.42
C PRO A 451 27.15 23.36 -7.71
N GLN A 452 26.96 24.66 -7.43
CA GLN A 452 27.62 25.31 -6.29
C GLN A 452 26.69 26.30 -5.55
N ILE A 453 26.48 25.97 -4.27
CA ILE A 453 26.61 26.84 -3.10
C ILE A 453 26.10 28.30 -3.23
N SER A 454 24.99 28.59 -2.53
CA SER A 454 24.83 29.85 -1.78
C SER A 454 23.82 29.71 -0.63
N ARG A 455 24.09 30.39 0.49
CA ARG A 455 23.28 30.47 1.73
C ARG A 455 22.51 31.81 1.70
N PRO A 456 21.34 31.94 2.36
CA PRO A 456 21.27 32.14 3.82
C PRO A 456 20.19 31.26 4.49
N LEU A 457 20.15 30.94 5.79
CA LEU A 457 20.57 31.60 7.05
C LEU A 457 19.58 32.62 7.65
N SER A 458 18.57 32.10 8.34
CA SER A 458 18.11 32.55 9.67
C SER A 458 17.52 31.32 10.39
N LYS A 459 17.97 30.97 11.60
CA LYS A 459 17.57 31.50 12.91
C LYS A 459 16.07 31.28 13.22
N GLN A 460 15.67 30.78 14.39
CA GLN A 460 16.44 30.27 15.55
C GLN A 460 15.48 29.63 16.57
N ASN A 461 15.71 28.36 16.94
CA ASN A 461 15.89 27.93 18.34
C ASN A 461 16.24 26.43 18.41
N GLN A 462 16.92 26.03 19.49
CA GLN A 462 17.37 24.65 19.75
C GLN A 462 16.67 24.12 21.00
N VAL A 463 16.30 22.84 20.98
CA VAL A 463 16.38 21.94 22.15
C VAL A 463 16.83 20.56 21.65
N PHE A 464 18.10 20.22 21.89
CA PHE A 464 18.56 18.83 22.10
C PHE A 464 18.28 18.51 23.59
N GLU A 465 18.18 17.27 24.10
CA GLU A 465 18.60 15.91 23.72
C GLU A 465 17.71 14.93 24.55
N PRO A 466 17.96 13.60 24.69
CA PRO A 466 18.72 12.66 23.87
C PRO A 466 17.93 11.40 23.47
N LEU A 467 18.57 10.54 22.67
CA LEU A 467 18.14 9.16 22.44
C LEU A 467 18.39 8.27 23.67
N HIS A 468 17.50 7.32 23.91
CA HIS A 468 17.85 6.05 24.56
C HIS A 468 17.29 4.90 23.71
N ALA A 469 18.14 3.93 23.42
CA ALA A 469 17.74 2.67 22.81
C ALA A 469 17.56 1.60 23.89
N GLU A 470 16.67 0.63 23.67
CA GLU A 470 16.98 -0.79 23.88
C GLU A 470 15.89 -1.71 23.28
N PHE A 471 16.20 -3.00 23.17
CA PHE A 471 15.36 -4.02 22.53
C PHE A 471 14.32 -4.60 23.50
N ALA A 472 13.08 -4.80 23.07
CA ALA A 472 12.15 -5.72 23.73
C ALA A 472 11.17 -6.40 22.75
N THR A 473 11.16 -7.73 22.83
CA THR A 473 10.36 -8.73 22.12
C THR A 473 8.84 -8.51 22.05
N VAL A 474 8.25 -9.00 20.95
CA VAL A 474 6.82 -9.29 20.76
C VAL A 474 6.31 -10.33 21.76
N PRO A 475 5.06 -10.19 22.25
CA PRO A 475 4.19 -11.34 22.48
C PRO A 475 2.84 -11.20 21.75
N LEU A 476 2.41 -12.27 21.08
CA LEU A 476 1.05 -12.44 20.58
C LEU A 476 0.28 -13.37 21.53
N THR A 477 -0.89 -12.96 22.04
CA THR A 477 -2.06 -13.86 22.22
C THR A 477 -3.34 -13.10 22.59
N SER A 478 -4.46 -13.61 22.08
CA SER A 478 -5.84 -13.22 22.36
C SER A 478 -6.27 -13.41 23.82
N SER A 479 -7.21 -12.57 24.28
CA SER A 479 -8.41 -13.04 24.98
C SER A 479 -9.56 -12.03 24.82
N ALA A 480 -10.80 -12.44 25.10
CA ALA A 480 -12.02 -11.70 24.81
C ALA A 480 -12.87 -11.37 26.05
N HIS A 481 -13.92 -10.57 25.85
CA HIS A 481 -14.96 -10.13 26.79
C HIS A 481 -14.56 -9.08 27.83
N PRO A 482 -15.46 -8.11 28.05
CA PRO A 482 -16.16 -8.02 29.32
C PRO A 482 -17.64 -8.39 29.21
N SER A 483 -18.24 -8.75 30.33
CA SER A 483 -19.68 -8.97 30.50
C SER A 483 -20.13 -8.41 31.86
N GLU A 484 -21.43 -8.18 32.00
CA GLU A 484 -22.13 -7.75 33.23
C GLU A 484 -21.79 -6.34 33.75
N GLY A 485 -22.58 -5.85 34.73
CA GLY A 485 -22.27 -4.60 35.45
C GLY A 485 -23.36 -3.51 35.54
N SER A 486 -24.65 -3.88 35.60
CA SER A 486 -25.72 -2.91 35.96
C SER A 486 -25.42 -2.20 37.29
N SER A 487 -25.65 -0.87 37.38
CA SER A 487 -26.81 -0.30 38.12
C SER A 487 -26.76 1.23 38.36
N PHE A 488 -27.94 1.76 38.71
CA PHE A 488 -28.23 3.02 39.44
C PHE A 488 -27.96 4.40 38.81
N SER A 489 -29.06 4.92 38.26
CA SER A 489 -29.43 6.32 38.16
C SER A 489 -29.07 7.20 39.37
N ARG A 490 -28.56 8.43 39.10
CA ARG A 490 -28.99 9.66 39.81
C ARG A 490 -28.63 10.95 39.06
N LEU A 491 -29.66 11.67 38.64
CA LEU A 491 -29.72 13.14 38.65
C LEU A 491 -30.09 13.60 40.10
N PRO A 492 -30.04 14.90 40.47
CA PRO A 492 -29.79 16.10 39.66
C PRO A 492 -28.58 16.90 40.19
N GLN A 493 -28.26 18.13 39.75
CA GLN A 493 -28.97 19.37 40.12
C GLN A 493 -28.55 20.56 39.23
N ARG A 494 -29.45 21.54 39.06
CA ARG A 494 -29.14 22.85 38.47
C ARG A 494 -28.49 23.77 39.50
N TYR A 495 -27.59 24.64 39.03
CA TYR A 495 -27.69 26.08 39.26
C TYR A 495 -27.41 26.79 37.93
#